data_AF-A0A368FN79-F1
#
_entry.id   AF-A0A368FN79-F1
#
_cell.length_a   1.000
_cell.length_b   1.000
_cell.length_c   1.000
_cell.angle_alpha   90.00
_cell.angle_beta   90.00
_cell.angle_gamma   90.00
#
_symmetry.space_group_name_H-M   'P 1'
#
loop_
_entity.id
_entity.type
_entity.pdbx_description
1 polymer ?
#
loop_
_entity_poly.entity_id
_entity_poly.type
_entity_poly.pdbx_seq_one_letter_code
_entity_poly.pdbx_strand_id
1 'polypeptide(L)' 'MYNFSVASFSPLRYWNVFGPGPMAETPSDFKDYRAFGPWKTPSSKQFGQQESVCGQTLNRCSNCS' A
#
# COMPACT_ATOMS: atom_id res chain seq x y z
N MET A 1 13.41 -34.05 13.31
CA MET A 1 13.72 -33.04 12.27
C MET A 1 12.71 -31.92 12.45
N TYR A 2 13.12 -30.77 12.96
CA TYR A 2 12.20 -29.65 13.19
C TYR A 2 11.82 -29.09 11.82
N ASN A 3 10.53 -29.18 11.47
CA ASN A 3 10.00 -28.62 10.26
C ASN A 3 10.04 -27.09 10.40
N PHE A 4 11.14 -26.48 9.99
CA PHE A 4 11.26 -25.03 9.96
C PHE A 4 10.36 -24.55 8.82
N SER A 5 9.10 -24.29 9.16
CA SER A 5 8.23 -23.47 8.33
C SER A 5 8.98 -22.16 8.16
N VAL A 6 9.57 -21.92 6.98
CA VAL A 6 10.06 -20.59 6.64
C VAL A 6 8.87 -19.66 6.88
N ALA A 7 9.02 -18.71 7.79
CA ALA A 7 8.03 -17.66 7.93
C ALA A 7 7.92 -17.02 6.55
N SER A 8 6.82 -17.28 5.84
CA SER A 8 6.58 -16.67 4.54
C SER A 8 6.49 -15.17 4.82
N PHE A 9 7.54 -14.43 4.45
CA PHE A 9 7.50 -12.98 4.52
C PHE A 9 6.47 -12.52 3.50
N SER A 10 5.27 -12.22 3.98
CA SER A 10 4.21 -11.70 3.11
C SER A 10 4.66 -10.32 2.60
N PRO A 11 4.70 -10.11 1.28
CA PRO A 11 5.10 -8.81 0.72
C PRO A 11 4.15 -7.72 1.21
N LEU A 12 4.70 -6.57 1.58
CA LEU A 12 3.91 -5.46 2.13
C LEU A 12 3.50 -4.48 1.03
N ARG A 13 2.19 -4.21 0.94
CA ARG A 13 1.64 -3.08 0.18
C ARG A 13 1.40 -1.90 1.11
N TYR A 14 2.18 -0.85 0.94
CA TYR A 14 2.07 0.38 1.73
C TYR A 14 1.09 1.36 1.05
N TRP A 15 -0.04 1.66 1.69
CA TRP A 15 -1.19 2.38 1.10
C TRP A 15 -1.42 3.79 1.69
N ASN A 16 -0.37 4.41 2.25
CA ASN A 16 -0.49 5.76 2.82
C ASN A 16 -0.63 6.83 1.71
N VAL A 17 -1.75 7.53 1.71
CA VAL A 17 -2.10 8.65 0.80
C VAL A 17 -2.73 9.79 1.61
N PHE A 18 -2.78 11.02 1.08
CA PHE A 18 -3.40 12.14 1.81
C PHE A 18 -4.93 12.09 1.82
N GLY A 19 -5.53 11.40 0.84
CA GLY A 19 -6.98 11.33 0.68
C GLY A 19 -7.38 10.76 -0.68
N PRO A 20 -8.67 10.88 -1.07
CA PRO A 20 -9.16 10.42 -2.35
C PRO A 20 -8.87 11.41 -3.50
N GLY A 21 -8.64 10.86 -4.70
CA GLY A 21 -8.46 11.61 -5.94
C GLY A 21 -7.03 12.12 -6.18
N PRO A 22 -6.76 12.59 -7.42
CA PRO A 22 -5.40 12.91 -7.90
C PRO A 22 -4.71 14.04 -7.14
N MET A 23 -5.47 14.93 -6.50
CA MET A 23 -4.91 16.02 -5.70
C MET A 23 -4.47 15.58 -4.30
N ALA A 24 -4.78 14.35 -3.90
CA ALA A 24 -4.52 13.81 -2.58
C ALA A 24 -3.55 12.60 -2.61
N GLU A 25 -2.82 12.45 -3.72
CA GLU A 25 -1.75 11.48 -3.84
C GLU A 25 -0.56 11.81 -2.95
N THR A 26 0.19 10.78 -2.57
CA THR A 26 1.54 10.93 -2.02
C THR A 26 2.58 10.76 -3.13
N PRO A 27 3.84 11.14 -2.91
CA PRO A 27 4.90 10.79 -3.86
C PRO A 27 4.95 9.28 -4.14
N SER A 28 5.20 8.91 -5.40
CA SER A 28 5.43 7.52 -5.82
C SER A 28 6.84 7.02 -5.42
N ASP A 29 7.22 7.23 -4.16
CA ASP A 29 8.44 6.74 -3.55
C ASP A 29 8.16 6.15 -2.15
N PHE A 30 9.22 5.73 -1.44
CA PHE A 30 9.12 5.13 -0.11
C PHE A 30 9.63 6.05 1.01
N LYS A 31 9.84 7.35 0.75
CA LYS A 31 10.46 8.26 1.74
C LYS A 31 9.58 8.50 2.96
N ASP A 32 8.27 8.34 2.81
CA ASP A 32 7.29 8.48 3.90
C ASP A 32 7.03 7.16 4.65
N TYR A 33 7.68 6.06 4.25
CA TYR A 33 7.49 4.76 4.88
C TYR A 33 8.01 4.74 6.32
N ARG A 34 7.23 4.17 7.24
CA ARG A 34 7.62 3.92 8.63
C ARG A 34 7.64 2.42 8.86
N ALA A 35 8.81 1.87 9.16
CA ALA A 35 8.96 0.45 9.42
C ALA A 35 8.13 0.02 10.65
N PHE A 36 7.48 -1.13 10.55
CA PHE A 36 6.68 -1.70 11.64
C PHE A 36 6.78 -3.23 11.63
N GLY A 37 6.73 -3.83 12.82
CA GLY A 37 6.85 -5.28 12.98
C GLY A 37 8.04 -5.87 12.20
N PRO A 38 7.82 -6.97 11.44
CA PRO A 38 8.86 -7.59 10.60
C PRO A 38 9.15 -6.84 9.30
N TRP A 39 8.32 -5.88 8.89
CA TRP A 39 8.47 -5.17 7.62
C TRP A 39 9.41 -3.97 7.76
N LYS A 40 10.69 -4.20 7.47
CA LYS A 40 11.71 -3.13 7.44
C LYS A 40 11.69 -2.37 6.11
N THR A 41 11.19 -2.99 5.05
CA THR A 41 11.00 -2.39 3.73
C THR A 41 9.62 -2.79 3.17
N PRO A 42 8.94 -1.88 2.46
CA PRO A 42 7.73 -2.21 1.72
C PRO A 42 8.09 -2.88 0.39
N SER A 43 7.17 -3.67 -0.16
CA SER A 43 7.33 -4.31 -1.47
C SER A 43 6.70 -3.49 -2.60
N SER A 44 5.64 -2.73 -2.30
CA SER A 44 4.96 -1.85 -3.24
C SER A 44 4.34 -0.65 -2.52
N LYS A 45 4.23 0.48 -3.21
CA LYS A 45 3.53 1.69 -2.77
C LYS A 45 2.25 1.83 -3.58
N GLN A 46 1.13 2.03 -2.90
CA GLN A 46 -0.04 2.66 -3.48
C GLN A 46 0.03 4.14 -3.10
N PHE A 47 0.20 4.99 -4.10
CA PHE A 47 0.38 6.44 -3.93
C PHE A 47 -0.89 7.25 -4.23
N GLY A 48 -1.88 6.64 -4.89
CA GLY A 48 -3.21 7.23 -5.15
C GLY A 48 -4.37 6.28 -4.79
N GLN A 49 -5.57 6.83 -4.63
CA GLN A 49 -6.79 6.07 -4.38
C GLN A 49 -8.03 6.80 -4.91
N GLN A 50 -9.06 6.04 -5.28
CA GLN A 50 -10.32 6.58 -5.82
C GLN A 50 -10.08 7.43 -7.08
N GLU A 51 -9.26 6.92 -7.98
CA GLU A 51 -8.88 7.60 -9.23
C GLU A 51 -9.37 6.84 -10.44
N SER A 52 -9.73 7.57 -11.50
CA SER A 52 -10.10 6.99 -12.78
C SER A 52 -8.86 6.81 -13.65
N VAL A 53 -8.45 5.55 -13.84
CA VAL A 53 -7.35 5.18 -14.72
C VAL A 53 -7.91 4.26 -15.79
N CYS A 54 -7.72 4.62 -17.07
CA CYS A 54 -8.23 3.85 -18.21
C CYS A 54 -9.74 3.52 -18.11
N GLY A 55 -10.54 4.46 -17.56
CA GLY A 55 -11.99 4.28 -17.40
C GLY A 55 -12.41 3.41 -16.21
N GLN A 56 -11.48 3.00 -15.35
CA GLN A 56 -11.74 2.22 -14.14
C GLN A 56 -11.39 3.02 -12.89
N THR A 57 -12.28 3.01 -11.90
CA THR A 57 -11.98 3.59 -10.58
C THR A 57 -11.16 2.62 -9.74
N LEU A 58 -9.90 2.96 -9.49
CA LEU A 58 -8.98 2.15 -8.69
C LEU A 58 -9.18 2.38 -7.19
N ASN A 59 -9.02 1.31 -6.41
CA ASN A 59 -9.01 1.34 -4.93
C ASN A 59 -10.22 2.09 -4.34
N ARG A 60 -11.43 1.82 -4.88
CA ARG A 60 -12.69 2.40 -4.41
C ARG A 60 -12.97 2.00 -2.96
N CYS A 61 -13.30 2.95 -2.09
CA CYS A 61 -13.90 2.61 -0.81
C CYS A 61 -15.42 2.52 -0.95
N SER A 62 -15.97 1.32 -0.87
CA SER A 62 -17.40 1.07 -1.00
C SER A 62 -18.19 1.33 0.30
N ASN A 63 -17.53 1.56 1.44
CA ASN A 63 -18.21 1.83 2.72
C ASN A 63 -17.33 2.54 3.78
N CYS A 64 -16.56 3.57 3.40
CA CYS A 64 -15.86 4.42 4.37
C CYS A 64 -16.83 5.52 4.82
N SER A 65 -17.47 5.33 5.98
CA SER A 65 -18.27 6.35 6.69
C SER A 65 -17.40 7.06 7.71
#